data_AF-A0A1W9PN27-F1
#
_entry.id   AF-A0A1W9PN27-F1
#
_cell.length_a   1.000
_cell.length_b   1.000
_cell.length_c   1.000
_cell.angle_alpha   90.00
_cell.angle_beta   90.00
_cell.angle_gamma   90.00
#
_symmetry.space_group_name_H-M   'P 1'
#
loop_
_entity.id
_entity.type
_entity.pdbx_description
1 polymer ?
#
loop_
_entity_poly.entity_id
_entity_poly.type
_entity_poly.pdbx_seq_one_letter_code
_entity_poly.pdbx_strand_id
1 'polypeptide(L)'
;MIKEQIKVQTVETISPVISDYGAEIVDVEIKGPPTRRILVVYVDREGGISIDDCVNLSKRILTLEKLERLLGAGYRLEVSSPGVDRPLKSFRDFQRNLGKEIRIDYRNELGTHRVEGEIDEASMEYVTIRSLENIYKIRYENIITAKQKLKW
;
A
#
# COMPACT_ATOMS: atom_id res chain seq x y z
N MET A 1 2.63 -7.67 20.25
CA MET A 1 3.11 -6.57 21.10
C MET A 1 4.48 -6.05 20.66
N ILE A 2 5.57 -6.84 20.67
CA ILE A 2 6.91 -6.32 20.30
C ILE A 2 7.05 -5.96 18.80
N LYS A 3 6.61 -6.84 17.88
CA LYS A 3 6.72 -6.57 16.42
C LYS A 3 5.94 -5.32 15.97
N GLU A 4 4.78 -5.08 16.58
CA GLU A 4 3.93 -3.93 16.27
C GLU A 4 4.60 -2.62 16.72
N GLN A 5 5.19 -2.62 17.92
CA GLN A 5 5.95 -1.46 18.41
C GLN A 5 7.16 -1.15 17.52
N ILE A 6 7.89 -2.18 17.08
CA ILE A 6 9.01 -2.01 16.15
C ILE A 6 8.52 -1.44 14.82
N LYS A 7 7.38 -1.91 14.30
CA LYS A 7 6.78 -1.37 13.07
C LYS A 7 6.45 0.11 13.22
N VAL A 8 5.80 0.52 14.30
CA VAL A 8 5.48 1.94 14.58
C VAL A 8 6.76 2.78 14.60
N GLN A 9 7.77 2.38 15.37
CA GLN A 9 9.03 3.12 15.46
C GLN A 9 9.79 3.17 14.13
N THR A 10 9.69 2.11 13.33
CA THR A 10 10.28 2.05 11.99
C THR A 10 9.61 3.09 11.09
N VAL A 11 8.28 3.11 11.05
CA VAL A 11 7.49 4.09 10.28
C VAL A 11 7.84 5.52 10.69
N GLU A 12 7.87 5.82 11.98
CA GLU A 12 8.27 7.15 12.49
C GLU A 12 9.67 7.56 12.04
N THR A 13 10.60 6.59 12.00
CA THR A 13 12.00 6.83 11.64
C THR A 13 12.17 7.10 10.14
N ILE A 14 11.43 6.40 9.28
CA ILE A 14 11.58 6.53 7.81
C ILE A 14 10.63 7.56 7.19
N SER A 15 9.54 7.91 7.87
CA SER A 15 8.55 8.89 7.41
C SER A 15 9.15 10.22 6.94
N PRO A 16 10.05 10.89 7.68
CA PRO A 16 10.61 12.16 7.22
C PRO A 16 11.45 12.00 5.93
N VAL A 17 12.22 10.91 5.80
CA VAL A 17 13.04 10.64 4.62
C VAL A 17 12.19 10.40 3.37
N ILE A 18 11.09 9.66 3.54
CA ILE A 18 10.17 9.33 2.44
C ILE A 18 9.37 10.58 2.03
N SER A 19 8.92 11.36 3.00
CA SER A 19 8.17 12.61 2.75
C SER A 19 9.04 13.68 2.09
N ASP A 20 10.31 13.83 2.50
CA ASP A 20 11.29 14.71 1.86
C ASP A 20 11.54 14.36 0.39
N TYR A 21 11.45 13.07 0.06
CA TYR A 21 11.53 12.59 -1.32
C TYR A 21 10.26 12.86 -2.15
N GLY A 22 9.19 13.39 -1.54
CA GLY A 22 7.90 13.59 -2.18
C GLY A 22 7.11 12.29 -2.38
N ALA A 23 7.41 11.26 -1.59
CA ALA A 23 6.69 10.01 -1.57
C ALA A 23 5.95 9.81 -0.24
N GLU A 24 5.10 8.80 -0.17
CA GLU A 24 4.35 8.44 1.02
C GLU A 24 4.49 6.95 1.33
N ILE A 25 4.55 6.64 2.62
CA ILE A 25 4.54 5.27 3.10
C ILE A 25 3.15 4.68 2.86
N VAL A 26 3.11 3.58 2.13
CA VAL A 26 1.91 2.78 1.91
C VAL A 26 1.77 1.75 3.03
N ASP A 27 2.85 1.03 3.30
CA ASP A 27 2.90 -0.02 4.33
C ASP A 27 4.35 -0.36 4.67
N VAL A 28 4.52 -1.02 5.81
CA VAL A 28 5.79 -1.55 6.29
C VAL A 28 5.59 -2.96 6.80
N GLU A 29 6.35 -3.91 6.28
CA GLU A 29 6.38 -5.29 6.76
C GLU A 29 7.76 -5.65 7.33
N ILE A 30 7.75 -6.38 8.45
CA ILE A 30 8.97 -6.94 9.03
C ILE A 30 8.86 -8.46 8.95
N LYS A 31 9.63 -9.04 8.03
CA LYS A 31 9.68 -10.48 7.74
C LYS A 31 10.91 -11.12 8.37
N GLY A 32 10.85 -12.44 8.54
CA GLY A 32 11.97 -13.24 9.06
C GLY A 32 12.14 -13.25 10.59
N PRO A 33 13.09 -14.05 11.09
CA PRO A 33 13.44 -14.13 12.50
C PRO A 33 14.29 -12.91 12.94
N PRO A 34 14.42 -12.64 14.25
CA PRO A 34 15.22 -11.53 14.78
C PRO A 34 16.69 -11.48 14.32
N THR A 35 17.28 -12.64 13.99
CA THR A 35 18.67 -12.75 13.52
C THR A 35 18.85 -12.40 12.04
N ARG A 36 17.77 -12.34 11.26
CA ARG A 36 17.81 -12.08 9.82
C ARG A 36 16.52 -11.42 9.34
N ARG A 37 16.25 -10.22 9.85
CA ARG A 37 15.04 -9.48 9.49
C ARG A 37 15.14 -8.91 8.08
N ILE A 38 14.01 -8.90 7.40
CA ILE A 38 13.81 -8.19 6.14
C ILE A 38 12.77 -7.12 6.40
N LEU A 39 13.17 -5.86 6.25
CA LEU A 39 12.27 -4.71 6.25
C LEU A 39 11.80 -4.47 4.82
N VAL A 40 10.49 -4.63 4.58
CA VAL A 40 9.87 -4.30 3.30
C VAL A 40 9.09 -3.01 3.48
N VAL A 41 9.48 -1.96 2.76
CA VAL A 41 8.83 -0.65 2.77
C VAL A 41 8.14 -0.46 1.43
N TYR A 42 6.81 -0.31 1.47
CA TYR A 42 6.04 0.04 0.30
C TYR A 42 5.85 1.54 0.27
N VAL A 43 6.26 2.17 -0.83
CA VAL A 43 6.17 3.61 -1.05
C VAL A 43 5.38 3.89 -2.31
N ASP A 44 4.68 5.01 -2.33
CA ASP A 44 3.99 5.49 -3.52
C ASP A 44 4.07 7.01 -3.60
N ARG A 45 3.71 7.58 -4.74
CA ARG A 45 3.48 9.02 -4.91
C ARG A 45 2.47 9.24 -6.02
N GLU A 46 1.97 10.47 -6.13
CA GLU A 46 1.18 10.86 -7.29
C GLU A 46 2.02 10.70 -8.58
N GLY A 47 1.45 10.00 -9.58
CA GLY A 47 2.18 9.62 -10.81
C GLY A 47 3.02 8.33 -10.69
N GLY A 48 3.10 7.73 -9.50
CA GLY A 48 3.77 6.45 -9.26
C GLY A 48 5.26 6.56 -8.92
N ILE A 49 5.80 5.44 -8.44
CA ILE A 49 7.21 5.28 -8.05
C ILE A 49 7.95 4.46 -9.11
N SER A 50 9.07 4.99 -9.61
CA SER A 50 9.96 4.29 -10.53
C SER A 50 10.95 3.39 -9.80
N ILE A 51 11.66 2.53 -10.54
CA ILE A 51 12.72 1.68 -9.98
C ILE A 51 13.86 2.55 -9.41
N ASP A 52 14.24 3.62 -10.10
CA ASP A 52 15.26 4.56 -9.62
C ASP A 52 14.85 5.26 -8.31
N ASP A 53 13.57 5.59 -8.17
CA ASP A 53 13.04 6.14 -6.91
C ASP A 53 13.21 5.16 -5.76
N CYS A 54 12.87 3.88 -5.96
CA CYS A 54 13.09 2.83 -4.97
C CYS A 54 14.57 2.69 -4.59
N VAL A 55 15.49 2.75 -5.56
CA VAL A 55 16.94 2.68 -5.32
C VAL A 55 17.41 3.87 -4.49
N ASN A 56 16.97 5.08 -4.83
CA ASN A 56 17.36 6.30 -4.12
C ASN A 56 16.82 6.32 -2.69
N LEU A 57 15.55 5.96 -2.50
CA LEU A 57 14.94 5.83 -1.18
C LEU A 57 15.64 4.74 -0.35
N SER A 58 15.96 3.60 -0.96
CA SER A 58 16.70 2.52 -0.28
C SER A 58 18.04 3.01 0.26
N LYS A 59 18.83 3.74 -0.55
CA LYS A 59 20.10 4.33 -0.12
C LYS A 59 19.92 5.29 1.06
N ARG A 60 18.91 6.18 1.00
CA ARG A 60 18.63 7.15 2.07
C ARG A 60 18.15 6.49 3.36
N ILE A 61 17.36 5.43 3.27
CA ILE A 61 16.86 4.70 4.45
C ILE A 61 18.01 3.93 5.12
N LEU A 62 18.93 3.37 4.34
CA LEU A 62 20.09 2.63 4.87
C LEU A 62 21.07 3.51 5.67
N THR A 63 21.03 4.84 5.53
CA THR A 63 21.86 5.74 6.36
C THR A 63 21.30 5.97 7.76
N LEU A 64 20.11 5.45 8.08
CA LEU A 64 19.45 5.65 9.36
C LEU A 64 19.93 4.62 10.40
N GLU A 65 20.94 4.98 11.20
CA GLU A 65 21.49 4.13 12.27
C GLU A 65 20.43 3.61 13.26
N LYS A 66 19.37 4.41 13.47
CA LYS A 66 18.24 4.03 14.34
C LYS A 66 17.55 2.74 13.87
N LEU A 67 17.56 2.44 12.57
CA LEU A 67 16.98 1.21 12.04
C LEU A 67 17.79 -0.03 12.41
N GLU A 68 19.12 0.04 12.41
CA GLU A 68 19.96 -1.08 12.84
C GLU A 68 19.71 -1.44 14.31
N ARG A 69 19.50 -0.44 15.17
CA ARG A 69 19.17 -0.65 16.58
C ARG A 69 17.80 -1.31 16.78
N LEU A 70 16.83 -1.01 15.90
CA LEU A 70 15.47 -1.56 15.96
C LEU A 70 15.38 -2.97 15.34
N LEU A 71 16.10 -3.20 14.25
CA LEU A 71 15.96 -4.39 13.39
C LEU A 71 17.08 -5.42 13.57
N GLY A 72 18.19 -5.03 14.19
CA GLY A 72 19.40 -5.83 14.31
C GLY A 72 20.40 -5.52 13.20
N ALA A 73 21.68 -5.72 13.51
CA ALA A 73 22.77 -5.55 12.54
C ALA A 73 22.57 -6.49 11.34
N GLY A 74 22.79 -5.98 10.12
CA GLY A 74 22.71 -6.78 8.89
C GLY A 74 21.28 -7.13 8.44
N TYR A 75 20.27 -6.38 8.87
CA TYR A 75 18.92 -6.50 8.28
C TYR A 75 18.96 -6.20 6.77
N ARG A 76 18.04 -6.80 6.01
CA ARG A 76 17.87 -6.48 4.59
C ARG A 76 16.75 -5.47 4.42
N LEU A 77 16.97 -4.48 3.56
CA LEU A 77 15.94 -3.52 3.15
C LEU A 77 15.45 -3.85 1.74
N GLU A 78 14.13 -3.84 1.58
CA GLU A 78 13.45 -3.86 0.28
C GLU A 78 12.54 -2.63 0.21
N VAL A 79 12.72 -1.80 -0.81
CA VAL A 79 11.84 -0.67 -1.11
C VAL A 79 11.16 -0.95 -2.43
N SER A 80 9.83 -0.94 -2.44
CA SER A 80 9.04 -1.25 -3.62
C SER A 80 7.81 -0.35 -3.69
N SER A 81 7.25 -0.19 -4.89
CA SER A 81 5.85 0.21 -5.00
C SER A 81 4.94 -0.91 -4.44
N PRO A 82 3.72 -0.60 -3.98
CA PRO A 82 2.79 -1.62 -3.46
C PRO A 82 2.38 -2.70 -4.48
N GLY A 83 2.70 -2.52 -5.77
CA GLY A 83 2.32 -3.43 -6.85
C GLY A 83 0.81 -3.48 -7.08
N VAL A 84 0.38 -4.11 -8.18
CA VAL A 84 -1.04 -4.25 -8.54
C VAL A 84 -1.76 -5.38 -7.80
N ASP A 85 -1.00 -6.36 -7.29
CA ASP A 85 -1.54 -7.55 -6.63
C ASP A 85 -1.98 -7.29 -5.18
N ARG A 86 -1.58 -6.14 -4.61
CA ARG A 86 -1.96 -5.77 -3.25
C ARG A 86 -3.45 -5.47 -3.20
N PRO A 87 -4.19 -6.08 -2.25
CA PRO A 87 -5.59 -5.75 -2.10
C PRO A 87 -5.75 -4.30 -1.61
N LEU A 88 -6.60 -3.53 -2.26
CA LEU A 88 -7.05 -2.22 -1.83
C LEU A 88 -7.98 -2.40 -0.63
N LYS A 89 -7.70 -1.74 0.50
CA LYS A 89 -8.46 -1.90 1.74
C LYS A 89 -8.92 -0.59 2.34
N SER A 90 -8.04 0.41 2.33
CA SER A 90 -8.31 1.71 2.94
C SER A 90 -8.81 2.72 1.91
N PHE A 91 -9.52 3.74 2.37
CA PHE A 91 -9.86 4.94 1.59
C PHE A 91 -8.67 5.47 0.79
N ARG A 92 -7.49 5.59 1.42
CA ARG A 92 -6.27 6.07 0.76
C ARG A 92 -5.83 5.16 -0.38
N ASP A 93 -5.96 3.85 -0.23
CA ASP A 93 -5.65 2.91 -1.31
C ASP A 93 -6.58 3.15 -2.51
N PHE A 94 -7.89 3.36 -2.29
CA PHE A 94 -8.82 3.66 -3.39
C PHE A 94 -8.58 5.06 -3.99
N GLN A 95 -8.30 6.07 -3.17
CA GLN A 95 -8.04 7.43 -3.64
C GLN A 95 -6.81 7.49 -4.56
N ARG A 96 -5.73 6.79 -4.22
CA ARG A 96 -4.52 6.70 -5.08
C ARG A 96 -4.73 5.95 -6.39
N ASN A 97 -5.80 5.17 -6.48
CA ASN A 97 -6.13 4.36 -7.65
C ASN A 97 -7.35 4.92 -8.41
N LEU A 98 -7.77 6.16 -8.14
CA LEU A 98 -8.75 6.88 -8.97
C LEU A 98 -8.36 6.82 -10.46
N GLY A 99 -9.34 6.55 -11.32
CA GLY A 99 -9.14 6.39 -12.76
C GLY A 99 -8.49 5.06 -13.19
N LYS A 100 -8.17 4.15 -12.26
CA LYS A 100 -7.59 2.84 -12.60
C LYS A 100 -8.66 1.75 -12.61
N GLU A 101 -8.47 0.75 -13.48
CA GLU A 101 -9.33 -0.42 -13.55
C GLU A 101 -9.07 -1.37 -12.37
N ILE A 102 -10.11 -1.76 -11.66
CA ILE A 102 -10.03 -2.66 -10.51
C ILE A 102 -11.12 -3.75 -10.57
N ARG A 103 -10.90 -4.82 -9.80
CA ARG A 103 -11.91 -5.84 -9.51
C ARG A 103 -12.25 -5.79 -8.02
N ILE A 104 -13.54 -5.67 -7.69
CA ILE A 104 -14.05 -5.76 -6.31
C ILE A 104 -14.98 -6.96 -6.19
N ASP A 105 -14.70 -7.81 -5.20
CA ASP A 105 -15.64 -8.78 -4.64
C ASP A 105 -16.26 -8.19 -3.36
N TYR A 106 -17.59 -8.07 -3.29
CA TYR A 106 -18.30 -7.48 -2.16
C TYR A 106 -19.57 -8.26 -1.80
N ARG A 107 -20.10 -8.02 -0.60
CA ARG A 107 -21.33 -8.67 -0.10
C ARG A 107 -22.43 -7.65 0.19
N ASN A 108 -23.66 -8.00 -0.12
CA ASN A 108 -24.87 -7.29 0.30
C ASN A 108 -25.98 -8.29 0.68
N GLU A 109 -27.20 -7.81 0.87
CA GLU A 109 -28.39 -8.62 1.21
C GLU A 109 -28.74 -9.69 0.17
N LEU A 110 -28.35 -9.50 -1.09
CA LEU A 110 -28.62 -10.42 -2.21
C LEU A 110 -27.51 -11.46 -2.41
N GLY A 111 -26.40 -11.36 -1.66
CA GLY A 111 -25.31 -12.31 -1.68
C GLY A 111 -23.96 -11.68 -1.98
N THR A 112 -23.08 -12.47 -2.60
CA THR A 112 -21.72 -12.03 -2.98
C THR A 112 -21.71 -11.67 -4.46
N HIS A 113 -21.14 -10.52 -4.78
CA HIS A 113 -21.08 -9.95 -6.12
C HIS A 113 -19.65 -9.60 -6.49
N ARG A 114 -19.38 -9.61 -7.80
CA ARG A 114 -18.12 -9.14 -8.39
C ARG A 114 -18.42 -8.01 -9.36
N VAL A 115 -17.68 -6.92 -9.24
CA VAL A 115 -17.68 -5.82 -10.21
C VAL A 115 -16.26 -5.59 -10.72
N GLU A 116 -16.16 -5.26 -12.01
CA GLU A 116 -14.95 -4.75 -12.64
C GLU A 116 -15.26 -3.41 -13.33
N GLY A 117 -14.35 -2.47 -13.17
CA GLY A 117 -14.49 -1.13 -13.74
C GLY A 117 -13.46 -0.16 -13.20
N GLU A 118 -13.60 1.09 -13.62
CA GLU A 118 -12.72 2.18 -13.21
C GLU A 118 -13.18 2.78 -11.88
N ILE A 119 -12.25 3.13 -10.99
CA ILE A 119 -12.59 3.87 -9.78
C ILE A 119 -12.96 5.30 -10.16
N ASP A 120 -14.22 5.67 -9.95
CA ASP A 120 -14.78 6.99 -10.28
C ASP A 120 -14.69 7.96 -9.09
N GLU A 121 -15.01 7.49 -7.88
CA GLU A 121 -14.95 8.28 -6.64
C GLU A 121 -14.47 7.41 -5.47
N ALA A 122 -13.68 7.99 -4.57
CA ALA A 122 -13.33 7.42 -3.28
C ALA A 122 -13.63 8.44 -2.18
N SER A 123 -14.43 8.05 -1.19
CA SER A 123 -14.75 8.84 0.01
C SER A 123 -14.26 8.09 1.25
N MET A 124 -14.44 8.64 2.46
CA MET A 124 -14.04 7.93 3.68
C MET A 124 -14.88 6.68 3.99
N GLU A 125 -16.08 6.54 3.41
CA GLU A 125 -17.01 5.43 3.70
C GLU A 125 -17.20 4.44 2.55
N TYR A 126 -17.07 4.91 1.31
CA TYR A 126 -17.39 4.13 0.12
C TYR A 126 -16.49 4.47 -1.07
N VAL A 127 -16.50 3.57 -2.04
CA VAL A 127 -15.95 3.76 -3.39
C VAL A 127 -17.06 3.61 -4.43
N THR A 128 -16.98 4.37 -5.52
CA THR A 128 -17.82 4.14 -6.71
C THR A 128 -16.98 3.59 -7.86
N ILE A 129 -17.51 2.55 -8.51
CA ILE A 129 -16.89 1.90 -9.65
C ILE A 129 -17.76 2.11 -10.88
N ARG A 130 -17.19 2.69 -11.93
CA ARG A 130 -17.82 2.84 -13.24
C ARG A 130 -17.49 1.62 -14.09
N SER A 131 -18.49 0.76 -14.29
CA SER A 131 -18.48 -0.28 -15.32
C SER A 131 -19.18 0.24 -16.58
N LEU A 132 -19.03 -0.45 -17.72
CA LEU A 132 -19.44 0.02 -19.06
C LEU A 132 -20.76 0.79 -19.12
N GLU A 133 -21.79 0.33 -18.40
CA GLU A 133 -23.12 0.96 -18.39
C GLU A 133 -23.67 1.26 -16.98
N ASN A 134 -22.91 0.98 -15.92
CA ASN A 134 -23.41 1.03 -14.55
C ASN A 134 -22.37 1.64 -13.58
N ILE A 135 -22.86 2.39 -12.60
CA ILE A 135 -22.06 2.89 -11.48
C ILE A 135 -22.44 2.11 -10.22
N TYR A 136 -21.45 1.48 -9.58
CA TYR A 136 -21.64 0.69 -8.38
C TYR A 136 -21.06 1.43 -7.18
N LYS A 137 -21.90 1.77 -6.20
CA LYS A 137 -21.48 2.36 -4.92
C LYS A 137 -21.32 1.25 -3.86
N ILE A 138 -20.10 1.07 -3.37
CA ILE A 138 -19.75 -0.03 -2.45
C ILE A 138 -19.12 0.56 -1.19
N ARG A 139 -19.76 0.32 -0.02
CA ARG A 139 -19.19 0.66 1.29
C ARG A 139 -17.97 -0.21 1.58
N TYR A 140 -16.93 0.35 2.19
CA TYR A 140 -15.70 -0.40 2.47
C TYR A 140 -15.91 -1.61 3.38
N GLU A 141 -16.85 -1.54 4.32
CA GLU A 141 -17.21 -2.66 5.21
C GLU A 141 -17.76 -3.88 4.45
N ASN A 142 -18.32 -3.66 3.26
CA ASN A 142 -18.90 -4.72 2.44
C ASN A 142 -17.90 -5.34 1.48
N ILE A 143 -16.70 -4.77 1.35
CA ILE A 143 -15.65 -5.28 0.45
C ILE A 143 -15.01 -6.53 1.07
N ILE A 144 -15.09 -7.63 0.34
CA ILE A 144 -14.38 -8.87 0.68
C ILE A 144 -12.95 -8.77 0.17
N THR A 145 -12.77 -8.44 -1.11
CA THR A 145 -11.47 -8.15 -1.70
C THR A 145 -11.59 -7.09 -2.79
N ALA A 146 -10.56 -6.27 -2.96
CA ALA A 146 -10.44 -5.36 -4.09
C ALA A 146 -9.00 -5.39 -4.59
N LYS A 147 -8.77 -5.47 -5.90
CA LYS A 147 -7.42 -5.49 -6.49
C LYS A 147 -7.37 -4.68 -7.77
N GLN A 148 -6.24 -4.05 -8.05
CA GLN A 148 -6.03 -3.40 -9.32
C GLN A 148 -5.92 -4.44 -10.44
N LYS A 149 -6.54 -4.16 -11.59
CA LYS A 149 -6.46 -5.00 -12.77
C LYS A 149 -5.51 -4.33 -13.77
N LEU A 150 -4.50 -5.06 -14.22
CA LEU A 150 -3.63 -4.61 -15.30
C LEU A 150 -4.31 -4.88 -16.64
N LYS A 151 -4.36 -3.86 -17.50
CA LYS A 151 -4.57 -4.05 -18.94
C LYS A 151 -3.25 -4.54 -19.51
N TRP A 152 -3.22 -5.79 -19.93
CA TRP A 152 -2.15 -6.38 -20.72
C TRP A 152 -2.40 -6.11 -22.20
#